data_AF-A0A5C2SNP1-F1
#
_entry.id   AF-A0A5C2SNP1-F1
#
_cell.length_a   1.000
_cell.length_b   1.000
_cell.length_c   1.000
_cell.angle_alpha   90.00
_cell.angle_beta   90.00
_cell.angle_gamma   90.00
#
_symmetry.space_group_name_H-M   'P 1'
#
loop_
_entity.id
_entity.type
_entity.pdbx_description
1 polymer ?
#
loop_
_entity_poly.entity_id
_entity_poly.type
_entity_poly.pdbx_seq_one_letter_code
_entity_poly.pdbx_strand_id
1 'polypeptide(L)'
;MPKEKRRRSGAHEQSVRLPAKRQFAVQDNAVEHVVVGDQIEKPAPEILADNAADEEPRPSLKKKEKLALKHELFIQRLEQSRSPYSKSHERRLKRKAREQVAGGMSDIQAAISAVEDAIPVAIQNSVVADLDAEAGGPDVSQPKRVKPKPGQIGEGKGAPLTKNQRKRALQVERMRIPLILATPEFAANPFQTIRTHAQNTLLKHEPPHAA
;
A
#
# COMPACT_ATOMS: atom_id res chain seq x y z
N MET A 1 -33.39 5.81 45.79
CA MET A 1 -32.81 5.23 44.56
C MET A 1 -31.30 5.06 44.74
N PRO A 2 -30.74 3.85 44.59
CA PRO A 2 -29.31 3.63 44.76
C PRO A 2 -28.53 4.16 43.55
N LYS A 3 -27.46 4.93 43.79
CA LYS A 3 -26.62 5.51 42.74
C LYS A 3 -25.61 4.47 42.23
N GLU A 4 -25.64 4.24 40.93
CA GLU A 4 -24.75 3.32 40.21
C GLU A 4 -23.30 3.83 40.23
N LYS A 5 -22.35 3.01 40.71
CA LYS A 5 -20.93 3.36 40.74
C LYS A 5 -20.25 2.91 39.44
N ARG A 6 -19.83 3.86 38.61
CA ARG A 6 -19.00 3.63 37.42
C ARG A 6 -17.68 2.97 37.81
N ARG A 7 -17.40 1.76 37.29
CA ARG A 7 -16.08 1.14 37.36
C ARG A 7 -15.12 1.82 36.37
N ARG A 8 -13.96 2.27 36.85
CA ARG A 8 -12.85 2.70 36.01
C ARG A 8 -12.17 1.47 35.45
N SER A 9 -12.34 1.20 34.16
CA SER A 9 -11.51 0.25 33.41
C SER A 9 -10.16 0.89 33.14
N GLY A 10 -9.28 0.85 34.13
CA GLY A 10 -7.86 1.14 33.97
C GLY A 10 -7.12 -0.14 33.62
N ALA A 11 -6.85 -0.35 32.34
CA ALA A 11 -5.81 -1.27 31.90
C ALA A 11 -5.30 -0.74 30.56
N HIS A 12 -4.16 -0.04 30.59
CA HIS A 12 -3.37 0.13 29.38
C HIS A 12 -2.96 -1.27 28.92
N GLU A 13 -3.15 -1.55 27.63
CA GLU A 13 -2.67 -2.80 27.02
C GLU A 13 -1.16 -2.92 27.23
N GLN A 14 -0.69 -4.13 27.57
CA GLN A 14 0.74 -4.40 27.72
C GLN A 14 1.43 -4.20 26.37
N SER A 15 2.55 -3.48 26.38
CA SER A 15 3.34 -3.25 25.16
C SER A 15 3.80 -4.57 24.55
N VAL A 16 3.68 -4.66 23.23
CA VAL A 16 4.05 -5.84 22.43
C VAL A 16 5.51 -6.21 22.72
N ARG A 17 5.75 -7.43 23.23
CA ARG A 17 7.11 -7.98 23.36
C ARG A 17 7.66 -8.22 21.96
N LEU A 18 8.59 -7.35 21.53
CA LEU A 18 9.33 -7.57 20.29
C LEU A 18 10.13 -8.88 20.40
N PRO A 19 10.27 -9.66 19.31
CA PRO A 19 11.12 -10.84 19.32
C PRO A 19 12.55 -10.44 19.72
N ALA A 20 13.22 -11.28 20.51
CA ALA A 20 14.57 -11.03 21.04
C ALA A 20 15.62 -10.75 19.96
N LYS A 21 15.33 -11.11 18.71
CA LYS A 21 16.16 -10.84 17.54
C LYS A 21 15.65 -9.58 16.84
N ARG A 22 16.33 -8.44 17.09
CA ARG A 22 16.13 -7.22 16.30
C ARG A 22 16.63 -7.48 14.89
N GLN A 23 15.75 -7.33 13.90
CA GLN A 23 16.16 -7.33 12.50
C GLN A 23 16.78 -5.97 12.20
N PHE A 24 18.10 -5.95 12.01
CA PHE A 24 18.81 -4.75 11.59
C PHE A 24 18.66 -4.59 10.07
N ALA A 25 18.56 -3.35 9.59
CA ALA A 25 18.52 -3.05 8.15
C ALA A 25 19.91 -3.13 7.48
N VAL A 26 20.91 -3.59 8.24
CA VAL A 26 22.32 -3.71 7.86
C VAL A 26 22.62 -5.20 7.65
N GLN A 27 23.50 -5.52 6.69
CA GLN A 27 23.88 -6.92 6.42
C GLN A 27 24.43 -7.60 7.68
N ASP A 28 24.08 -8.86 7.90
CA ASP A 28 24.46 -9.63 9.11
C ASP A 28 25.99 -9.68 9.32
N ASN A 29 26.78 -9.58 8.24
CA ASN A 29 28.24 -9.56 8.30
C ASN A 29 28.85 -8.27 8.87
N ALA A 30 28.06 -7.20 9.01
CA ALA A 30 28.53 -5.91 9.54
C ALA A 30 28.05 -5.65 10.98
N VAL A 31 27.30 -6.59 11.57
CA VAL A 31 26.82 -6.48 12.95
C VAL A 31 27.61 -7.46 13.80
N GLU A 32 28.59 -6.94 14.52
CA GLU A 32 29.31 -7.73 15.52
C GLU A 32 28.41 -8.03 16.71
N HIS A 33 28.17 -9.31 16.97
CA HIS A 33 27.39 -9.75 18.11
C HIS A 33 28.26 -9.68 19.38
N VAL A 34 28.20 -8.54 20.07
CA VAL A 34 28.88 -8.37 21.36
C VAL A 34 28.09 -9.09 22.45
N VAL A 35 28.65 -10.17 22.98
CA VAL A 35 28.11 -10.87 24.16
C VAL A 35 28.41 -10.03 25.39
N VAL A 36 27.35 -9.61 26.10
CA VAL A 36 27.46 -8.80 27.31
C VAL A 36 28.08 -9.66 28.42
N GLY A 37 29.40 -9.53 28.62
CA GLY A 37 30.14 -10.22 29.68
C GLY A 37 31.57 -10.65 29.29
N ASP A 38 31.86 -10.77 28.00
CA ASP A 38 33.16 -11.32 27.54
C ASP A 38 34.37 -10.40 27.80
N GLN A 39 34.14 -9.11 28.05
CA GLN A 39 35.20 -8.13 28.29
C GLN A 39 35.43 -7.80 29.77
N ILE A 40 34.83 -8.55 30.72
CA ILE A 40 34.93 -8.24 32.16
C ILE A 40 36.37 -8.42 32.69
N GLU A 41 37.13 -9.34 32.11
CA GLU A 41 38.50 -9.65 32.56
C GLU A 41 39.57 -8.76 31.93
N LYS A 42 39.25 -8.02 30.87
CA LYS A 42 40.21 -7.15 30.20
C LYS A 42 40.35 -5.83 30.97
N PRO A 43 41.59 -5.39 31.29
CA PRO A 43 41.81 -4.07 31.87
C PRO A 43 41.37 -2.99 30.87
N ALA A 44 40.70 -1.95 31.38
CA ALA A 44 40.20 -0.81 30.60
C ALA A 44 41.16 -0.24 29.52
N PRO A 45 42.49 -0.10 29.75
CA PRO A 45 43.40 0.39 28.71
C PRO A 45 43.54 -0.55 27.50
N GLU A 46 43.45 -1.87 27.67
CA GLU A 46 43.50 -2.83 26.55
C GLU A 46 42.22 -2.76 25.71
N ILE A 47 41.06 -2.60 26.36
CA ILE A 47 39.78 -2.41 25.65
C ILE A 47 39.82 -1.15 24.78
N LEU A 48 40.45 -0.07 25.26
CA LEU A 48 40.61 1.16 24.49
C LEU A 48 41.61 1.01 23.33
N ALA A 49 42.66 0.18 23.49
CA ALA A 49 43.64 -0.08 22.46
C ALA A 49 43.08 -0.98 21.33
N ASP A 50 42.32 -2.03 21.68
CA ASP A 50 41.65 -2.92 20.72
C ASP A 50 40.68 -2.10 19.83
N ASN A 51 39.86 -1.23 20.43
CA ASN A 51 38.95 -0.34 19.67
C ASN A 51 39.68 0.72 18.82
N ALA A 52 40.90 1.10 19.19
CA ALA A 52 41.71 2.05 18.44
C ALA A 52 42.47 1.38 17.28
N ALA A 53 42.75 0.08 17.37
CA ALA A 53 43.41 -0.71 16.33
C ALA A 53 42.46 -1.02 15.15
N ASP A 54 41.17 -1.18 15.42
CA ASP A 54 40.13 -1.45 14.41
C ASP A 54 39.54 -0.17 13.78
N GLU A 55 39.91 1.03 14.28
CA GLU A 55 39.63 2.28 13.57
C GLU A 55 40.61 2.43 12.40
N GLU A 56 40.25 1.86 11.25
CA GLU A 56 40.82 2.26 9.96
C GLU A 56 40.93 3.79 9.90
N PRO A 57 42.01 4.35 9.32
CA PRO A 57 42.29 5.78 9.38
C PRO A 57 41.15 6.56 8.73
N ARG A 58 40.22 7.03 9.57
CA ARG A 58 39.14 7.91 9.12
C ARG A 58 39.83 9.11 8.49
N PRO A 59 39.62 9.39 7.20
CA PRO A 59 40.28 10.51 6.55
C PRO A 59 39.94 11.75 7.37
N SER A 60 40.97 12.40 7.90
CA SER A 60 40.86 13.60 8.71
C SER A 60 40.53 14.78 7.78
N LEU A 61 39.36 14.71 7.15
CA LEU A 61 38.90 15.67 6.17
C LEU A 61 38.84 17.05 6.83
N LYS A 62 39.46 18.02 6.18
CA LYS A 62 39.42 19.41 6.63
C LYS A 62 37.94 19.85 6.68
N LYS A 63 37.61 20.78 7.58
CA LYS A 63 36.23 21.28 7.71
C LYS A 63 35.65 21.75 6.36
N LYS A 64 36.50 22.31 5.48
CA LYS A 64 36.14 22.72 4.12
C LYS A 64 35.75 21.53 3.23
N GLU A 65 36.51 20.44 3.25
CA GLU A 65 36.23 19.22 2.49
C GLU A 65 34.94 18.56 2.98
N LYS A 66 34.73 18.48 4.30
CA LYS A 66 33.48 17.97 4.88
C LYS A 66 32.27 18.80 4.44
N LEU A 67 32.42 20.13 4.35
CA LEU A 67 31.35 21.02 3.89
C LEU A 67 31.08 20.83 2.40
N ALA A 68 32.12 20.72 1.57
CA ALA A 68 32.00 20.46 0.14
C ALA A 68 31.30 19.13 -0.13
N LEU A 69 31.70 18.05 0.54
CA LEU A 69 31.05 16.74 0.42
C LEU A 69 29.59 16.78 0.85
N LYS A 70 29.26 17.50 1.94
CA LYS A 70 27.86 17.69 2.36
C LYS A 70 27.05 18.44 1.30
N HIS A 71 27.63 19.48 0.71
CA HIS A 71 26.99 20.25 -0.34
C HIS A 71 26.76 19.39 -1.60
N GLU A 72 27.78 18.67 -2.06
CA GLU A 72 27.68 17.76 -3.21
C GLU A 72 26.64 16.66 -3.00
N LEU A 73 26.66 16.00 -1.83
CA LEU A 73 25.65 14.98 -1.48
C LEU A 73 24.23 15.56 -1.43
N PHE A 74 24.09 16.81 -0.98
CA PHE A 74 22.80 17.49 -0.96
C PHE A 74 22.30 17.79 -2.38
N ILE A 75 23.17 18.29 -3.26
CA ILE A 75 22.84 18.53 -4.67
C ILE A 75 22.50 17.22 -5.38
N GLN A 76 23.29 16.15 -5.21
CA GLN A 76 22.99 14.83 -5.74
C GLN A 76 21.64 14.30 -5.24
N ARG A 77 21.30 14.48 -3.96
CA ARG A 77 19.99 14.09 -3.42
C ARG A 77 18.86 14.90 -4.05
N LEU A 78 19.05 16.19 -4.27
CA LEU A 78 18.06 17.03 -4.94
C LEU A 78 17.89 16.60 -6.40
N GLU A 79 18.97 16.32 -7.11
CA GLU A 79 18.95 15.82 -8.49
C GLU A 79 18.27 14.46 -8.60
N GLN A 80 18.57 13.51 -7.70
CA GLN A 80 17.87 12.23 -7.62
C GLN A 80 16.38 12.40 -7.31
N SER A 81 16.01 13.40 -6.50
CA SER A 81 14.61 13.73 -6.21
C SER A 81 13.90 14.46 -7.36
N ARG A 82 14.67 15.09 -8.26
CA ARG A 82 14.22 15.65 -9.53
C ARG A 82 14.20 14.56 -10.61
N SER A 83 13.49 13.48 -10.33
CA SER A 83 13.05 12.58 -11.41
C SER A 83 12.30 13.43 -12.46
N PRO A 84 12.67 13.38 -13.75
CA PRO A 84 12.01 14.14 -14.81
C PRO A 84 10.53 13.76 -14.99
N TYR A 85 10.11 12.68 -14.34
CA TYR A 85 8.74 12.20 -14.35
C TYR A 85 8.07 12.35 -12.99
N SER A 86 6.75 12.59 -13.01
CA SER A 86 5.92 12.73 -11.81
C SER A 86 6.04 11.54 -10.85
N LYS A 87 5.77 11.76 -9.55
CA LYS A 87 5.73 10.70 -8.50
C LYS A 87 4.84 9.50 -8.87
N SER A 88 3.83 9.71 -9.71
CA SER A 88 2.96 8.64 -10.23
C SER A 88 3.71 7.71 -11.19
N HIS A 89 4.52 8.27 -12.08
CA HIS A 89 5.34 7.52 -13.04
C HIS A 89 6.40 6.69 -12.32
N GLU A 90 7.07 7.26 -11.31
CA GLU A 90 8.06 6.55 -10.50
C GLU A 90 7.44 5.36 -9.74
N ARG A 91 6.22 5.52 -9.21
CA ARG A 91 5.46 4.41 -8.59
C ARG A 91 5.12 3.32 -9.61
N ARG A 92 4.78 3.68 -10.84
CA ARG A 92 4.51 2.72 -11.92
C ARG A 92 5.78 1.97 -12.32
N LEU A 93 6.91 2.66 -12.47
CA LEU A 93 8.21 2.02 -12.74
C LEU A 93 8.62 1.08 -11.61
N LYS A 94 8.50 1.49 -10.34
CA LYS A 94 8.79 0.63 -9.20
C LYS A 94 7.85 -0.58 -9.11
N ARG A 95 6.59 -0.44 -9.50
CA ARG A 95 5.66 -1.57 -9.59
C ARG A 95 6.07 -2.51 -10.71
N LYS A 96 6.33 -2.00 -11.93
CA LYS A 96 6.81 -2.81 -13.07
C LYS A 96 8.12 -3.54 -12.75
N ALA A 97 9.09 -2.85 -12.14
CA ALA A 97 10.36 -3.45 -11.76
C ALA A 97 10.18 -4.55 -10.70
N ARG A 98 9.28 -4.36 -9.73
CA ARG A 98 8.94 -5.41 -8.75
C ARG A 98 8.23 -6.59 -9.38
N GLU A 99 7.32 -6.34 -10.32
CA GLU A 99 6.64 -7.37 -11.09
C GLU A 99 7.63 -8.17 -11.94
N GLN A 100 8.63 -7.51 -12.53
CA GLN A 100 9.73 -8.16 -13.26
C GLN A 100 10.59 -9.03 -12.34
N VAL A 101 11.07 -8.48 -11.21
CA VAL A 101 11.96 -9.20 -10.29
C VAL A 101 11.25 -10.33 -9.52
N ALA A 102 9.96 -10.18 -9.21
CA ALA A 102 9.20 -11.14 -8.41
C ALA A 102 8.51 -12.26 -9.24
N GLY A 103 8.94 -12.49 -10.49
CA GLY A 103 8.39 -13.54 -11.37
C GLY A 103 7.73 -13.02 -12.65
N GLY A 104 8.26 -11.94 -13.22
CA GLY A 104 7.71 -11.36 -14.43
C GLY A 104 7.94 -12.29 -15.63
N MET A 105 6.87 -12.75 -16.25
CA MET A 105 6.90 -13.52 -17.49
C MET A 105 7.40 -12.71 -18.70
N SER A 106 8.15 -11.61 -18.52
CA SER A 106 8.69 -10.81 -19.64
C SER A 106 9.64 -11.63 -20.50
N ASP A 107 10.44 -12.47 -19.88
CA ASP A 107 11.44 -13.29 -20.58
C ASP A 107 10.76 -14.47 -21.29
N ILE A 108 9.68 -15.00 -20.70
CA ILE A 108 8.80 -16.00 -21.33
C ILE A 108 8.03 -15.36 -22.50
N GLN A 109 7.53 -14.13 -22.35
CA GLN A 109 6.87 -13.40 -23.43
C GLN A 109 7.84 -13.10 -24.58
N ALA A 110 9.06 -12.69 -24.28
CA ALA A 110 10.09 -12.48 -25.29
C ALA A 110 10.47 -13.79 -26.00
N ALA A 111 10.56 -14.90 -25.27
CA ALA A 111 10.81 -16.21 -25.84
C ALA A 111 9.63 -16.70 -26.71
N ILE A 112 8.38 -16.48 -26.28
CA ILE A 112 7.17 -16.83 -27.06
C ILE A 112 7.13 -16.02 -28.35
N SER A 113 7.36 -14.70 -28.32
CA SER A 113 7.38 -13.87 -29.53
C SER A 113 8.49 -14.29 -30.50
N ALA A 114 9.68 -14.62 -30.00
CA ALA A 114 10.76 -15.11 -30.85
C ALA A 114 10.47 -16.48 -31.48
N VAL A 115 9.68 -17.33 -30.81
CA VAL A 115 9.22 -18.62 -31.35
C VAL A 115 8.06 -18.43 -32.33
N GLU A 116 7.13 -17.51 -32.07
CA GLU A 116 6.04 -17.16 -33.00
C GLU A 116 6.56 -16.62 -34.33
N ASP A 117 7.62 -15.79 -34.31
CA ASP A 117 8.26 -15.26 -35.52
C ASP A 117 9.02 -16.34 -36.32
N ALA A 118 9.41 -17.45 -35.67
CA ALA A 118 10.10 -18.58 -36.30
C ALA A 118 9.15 -19.67 -36.85
N ILE A 119 7.84 -19.57 -36.59
CA ILE A 119 6.84 -20.52 -37.08
C ILE A 119 6.26 -20.00 -38.41
N PRO A 120 6.34 -20.78 -39.52
CA PRO A 120 5.74 -20.36 -40.78
C PRO A 120 4.21 -20.23 -40.65
N VAL A 121 3.67 -19.15 -41.22
CA VAL A 121 2.27 -18.66 -41.20
C VAL A 121 1.21 -19.75 -41.49
N ALA A 122 1.59 -20.89 -42.05
CA ALA A 122 0.70 -22.01 -42.35
C ALA A 122 0.14 -22.75 -41.11
N ILE A 123 0.76 -22.65 -39.92
CA ILE A 123 0.35 -23.40 -38.70
C ILE A 123 -0.48 -22.55 -37.72
N GLN A 124 -0.42 -21.21 -37.80
CA GLN A 124 -1.12 -20.32 -36.86
C GLN A 124 -2.66 -20.41 -36.97
N ASN A 125 -3.19 -20.84 -38.13
CA ASN A 125 -4.64 -20.92 -38.35
C ASN A 125 -5.31 -22.18 -37.77
N SER A 126 -4.56 -23.16 -37.26
CA SER A 126 -5.15 -24.40 -36.70
C SER A 126 -5.28 -24.42 -35.17
N VAL A 127 -4.70 -23.45 -34.45
CA VAL A 127 -4.67 -23.46 -32.97
C VAL A 127 -5.72 -22.53 -32.32
N VAL A 128 -6.30 -21.60 -33.08
CA VAL A 128 -7.28 -20.62 -32.56
C VAL A 128 -8.69 -21.21 -32.40
N ALA A 129 -8.95 -22.43 -32.87
CA ALA A 129 -10.29 -23.02 -32.86
C ALA A 129 -10.66 -23.81 -31.58
N ASP A 130 -9.70 -24.15 -30.71
CA ASP A 130 -9.91 -25.17 -29.65
C ASP A 130 -9.71 -24.68 -28.19
N LEU A 131 -9.71 -23.37 -27.91
CA LEU A 131 -9.50 -22.82 -26.55
C LEU A 131 -10.73 -22.20 -25.86
N ASP A 132 -11.94 -22.43 -26.38
CA ASP A 132 -13.18 -21.86 -25.82
C ASP A 132 -14.06 -22.86 -25.03
N ALA A 133 -13.51 -24.01 -24.60
CA ALA A 133 -14.23 -24.95 -23.75
C ALA A 133 -13.36 -25.49 -22.61
N GLU A 134 -13.90 -25.36 -21.39
CA GLU A 134 -13.53 -26.11 -20.18
C GLU A 134 -12.27 -25.67 -19.40
N ALA A 135 -12.49 -24.84 -18.38
CA ALA A 135 -11.72 -24.91 -17.12
C ALA A 135 -12.52 -24.34 -15.94
N GLY A 136 -13.57 -25.06 -15.56
CA GLY A 136 -14.13 -24.99 -14.21
C GLY A 136 -13.22 -25.73 -13.22
N GLY A 137 -12.75 -25.05 -12.17
CA GLY A 137 -11.98 -25.64 -11.08
C GLY A 137 -12.10 -24.80 -9.78
N PRO A 138 -12.01 -25.41 -8.59
CA PRO A 138 -12.83 -25.03 -7.44
C PRO A 138 -12.27 -23.91 -6.55
N ASP A 139 -13.20 -23.08 -6.09
CA ASP A 139 -13.07 -21.86 -5.26
C ASP A 139 -12.61 -22.21 -3.83
N VAL A 140 -11.35 -21.91 -3.49
CA VAL A 140 -10.88 -21.90 -2.10
C VAL A 140 -11.48 -20.67 -1.41
N SER A 141 -12.36 -20.97 -0.45
CA SER A 141 -13.11 -20.04 0.38
C SER A 141 -12.29 -18.87 0.93
N GLN A 142 -12.40 -17.70 0.29
CA GLN A 142 -12.23 -16.42 0.97
C GLN A 142 -13.61 -15.76 1.17
N PRO A 143 -13.88 -15.13 2.32
CA PRO A 143 -15.16 -14.45 2.53
C PRO A 143 -15.29 -13.34 1.50
N LYS A 144 -16.19 -13.55 0.53
CA LYS A 144 -16.57 -12.57 -0.49
C LYS A 144 -17.09 -11.34 0.24
N ARG A 145 -16.23 -10.34 0.44
CA ARG A 145 -16.66 -9.00 0.83
C ARG A 145 -17.62 -8.55 -0.26
N VAL A 146 -18.91 -8.49 0.08
CA VAL A 146 -19.97 -8.03 -0.80
C VAL A 146 -19.51 -6.67 -1.32
N LYS A 147 -19.21 -6.60 -2.62
CA LYS A 147 -18.84 -5.33 -3.24
C LYS A 147 -20.10 -4.45 -3.17
N PRO A 148 -20.05 -3.28 -2.51
CA PRO A 148 -21.22 -2.41 -2.47
C PRO A 148 -21.61 -2.07 -3.90
N LYS A 149 -22.91 -2.17 -4.19
CA LYS A 149 -23.43 -1.86 -5.52
C LYS A 149 -23.04 -0.41 -5.86
N PRO A 150 -22.64 -0.11 -7.11
CA PRO A 150 -22.26 1.24 -7.49
C PRO A 150 -23.42 2.21 -7.21
N GLY A 151 -23.18 3.25 -6.41
CA GLY A 151 -24.20 4.24 -6.00
C GLY A 151 -24.73 4.09 -4.56
N GLN A 152 -24.29 3.07 -3.82
CA GLN A 152 -24.74 2.79 -2.46
C GLN A 152 -24.07 3.72 -1.43
N ILE A 153 -24.85 4.66 -0.86
CA ILE A 153 -24.41 5.57 0.21
C ILE A 153 -24.96 5.05 1.54
N GLY A 154 -24.07 4.77 2.51
CA GLY A 154 -24.48 4.50 3.90
C GLY A 154 -23.96 3.22 4.57
N GLU A 155 -22.95 2.52 4.05
CA GLU A 155 -22.32 1.44 4.81
C GLU A 155 -21.40 2.00 5.92
N GLY A 156 -21.86 1.96 7.18
CA GLY A 156 -20.95 1.86 8.32
C GLY A 156 -21.20 2.82 9.50
N LYS A 157 -21.40 2.21 10.67
CA LYS A 157 -21.32 2.76 12.03
C LYS A 157 -20.14 3.75 12.19
N GLY A 158 -20.41 5.06 12.21
CA GLY A 158 -19.49 6.11 12.68
C GLY A 158 -18.17 6.31 11.93
N ALA A 159 -17.80 5.45 10.97
CA ALA A 159 -16.56 5.57 10.19
C ALA A 159 -16.85 6.33 8.89
N PRO A 160 -16.18 7.47 8.63
CA PRO A 160 -16.41 8.23 7.41
C PRO A 160 -15.94 7.44 6.19
N LEU A 161 -16.69 7.60 5.10
CA LEU A 161 -16.39 7.01 3.80
C LEU A 161 -14.94 7.28 3.37
N THR A 162 -14.24 6.25 2.87
CA THR A 162 -12.83 6.39 2.43
C THR A 162 -12.70 7.42 1.31
N LYS A 163 -11.52 8.03 1.14
CA LYS A 163 -11.29 9.08 0.10
C LYS A 163 -11.70 8.62 -1.30
N ASN A 164 -11.41 7.37 -1.66
CA ASN A 164 -11.76 6.81 -2.97
C ASN A 164 -13.26 6.58 -3.12
N GLN A 165 -13.92 6.06 -2.08
CA GLN A 165 -15.37 5.90 -2.08
C GLN A 165 -16.08 7.27 -2.15
N ARG A 166 -15.58 8.29 -1.44
CA ARG A 166 -16.10 9.66 -1.52
C ARG A 166 -15.98 10.24 -2.92
N LYS A 167 -14.83 10.05 -3.57
CA LYS A 167 -14.64 10.46 -4.96
C LYS A 167 -15.63 9.77 -5.90
N ARG A 168 -15.85 8.47 -5.74
CA ARG A 168 -16.84 7.71 -6.53
C ARG A 168 -18.27 8.20 -6.27
N ALA A 169 -18.64 8.42 -5.01
CA ALA A 169 -19.96 8.97 -4.66
C ALA A 169 -20.19 10.35 -5.30
N LEU A 170 -19.19 11.25 -5.23
CA LEU A 170 -19.27 12.57 -5.88
C LEU A 170 -19.38 12.49 -7.41
N GLN A 171 -18.71 11.52 -8.04
CA GLN A 171 -18.83 11.29 -9.49
C GLN A 171 -20.24 10.83 -9.87
N VAL A 172 -20.83 9.92 -9.09
CA VAL A 172 -22.20 9.44 -9.31
C VAL A 172 -23.19 10.60 -9.15
N GLU A 173 -23.07 11.40 -8.08
CA GLU A 173 -23.94 12.56 -7.85
C GLU A 173 -23.80 13.62 -8.95
N ARG A 174 -22.58 13.85 -9.46
CA ARG A 174 -22.35 14.77 -10.59
C ARG A 174 -23.12 14.36 -11.85
N MET A 175 -23.22 13.06 -12.14
CA MET A 175 -23.99 12.56 -13.28
C MET A 175 -25.50 12.58 -13.02
N ARG A 176 -25.89 12.44 -11.75
CA ARG A 176 -27.28 12.34 -11.33
C ARG A 176 -28.00 13.68 -11.29
N ILE A 177 -27.36 14.73 -10.78
CA ILE A 177 -27.99 16.06 -10.61
C ILE A 177 -28.60 16.58 -11.92
N PRO A 178 -27.92 16.55 -13.08
CA PRO A 178 -28.51 16.98 -14.34
C PRO A 178 -29.77 16.20 -14.72
N LEU A 179 -29.82 14.90 -14.41
CA LEU A 179 -30.99 14.06 -14.67
C LEU A 179 -32.18 14.45 -13.79
N ILE A 180 -31.93 14.81 -12.52
CA ILE A 180 -32.96 15.33 -11.62
C ILE A 180 -33.49 16.67 -12.11
N LEU A 181 -32.60 17.55 -12.58
CA LEU A 181 -33.00 18.87 -13.09
C LEU A 181 -33.80 18.79 -14.40
N ALA A 182 -33.63 17.71 -15.17
CA ALA A 182 -34.35 17.50 -16.43
C ALA A 182 -35.77 16.96 -16.25
N THR A 183 -36.18 16.52 -15.05
CA THR A 183 -37.53 15.99 -14.84
C THR A 183 -38.57 17.12 -14.72
N PRO A 184 -39.78 16.95 -15.27
CA PRO A 184 -40.83 17.96 -15.14
C PRO A 184 -41.31 18.12 -13.69
N GLU A 185 -41.19 17.06 -12.88
CA GLU A 185 -41.51 17.06 -11.46
C GLU A 185 -40.63 18.06 -10.67
N PHE A 186 -39.39 18.26 -11.11
CA PHE A 186 -38.48 19.22 -10.49
C PHE A 186 -38.97 20.67 -10.63
N ALA A 187 -39.57 21.01 -11.79
CA ALA A 187 -40.14 22.33 -12.02
C ALA A 187 -41.40 22.57 -11.17
N ALA A 188 -42.21 21.53 -10.93
CA ALA A 188 -43.41 21.62 -10.10
C ALA A 188 -43.08 21.68 -8.59
N ASN A 189 -42.20 20.79 -8.10
CA ASN A 189 -41.77 20.77 -6.71
C ASN A 189 -40.33 20.25 -6.56
N PRO A 190 -39.33 21.15 -6.50
CA PRO A 190 -37.92 20.75 -6.49
C PRO A 190 -37.54 20.02 -5.21
N PHE A 191 -38.06 20.46 -4.06
CA PHE A 191 -37.71 19.86 -2.76
C PHE A 191 -38.28 18.46 -2.60
N GLN A 192 -39.51 18.22 -3.06
CA GLN A 192 -40.12 16.90 -3.04
C GLN A 192 -39.38 15.94 -3.98
N THR A 193 -39.04 16.40 -5.18
CA THR A 193 -38.30 15.61 -6.19
C THR A 193 -36.89 15.24 -5.71
N ILE A 194 -36.16 16.17 -5.10
CA ILE A 194 -34.86 15.87 -4.48
C ILE A 194 -35.02 14.85 -3.35
N ARG A 195 -36.05 15.01 -2.51
CA ARG A 195 -36.32 14.10 -1.38
C ARG A 195 -36.61 12.67 -1.86
N THR A 196 -37.48 12.50 -2.84
CA THR A 196 -37.82 11.17 -3.40
C THR A 196 -36.61 10.52 -4.05
N HIS A 197 -35.85 11.26 -4.85
CA HIS A 197 -34.60 10.77 -5.41
C HIS A 197 -33.64 10.33 -4.30
N ALA A 198 -33.38 11.17 -3.30
CA ALA A 198 -32.48 10.84 -2.21
C ALA A 198 -32.92 9.57 -1.47
N GLN A 199 -34.21 9.43 -1.16
CA GLN A 199 -34.79 8.24 -0.52
C GLN A 199 -34.59 6.96 -1.33
N ASN A 200 -34.64 7.04 -2.66
CA ASN A 200 -34.41 5.89 -3.55
C ASN A 200 -32.94 5.46 -3.59
N THR A 201 -32.01 6.35 -3.21
CA THR A 201 -30.55 6.08 -3.23
C THR A 201 -29.95 5.77 -1.86
N LEU A 202 -30.63 6.15 -0.77
CA LEU A 202 -30.17 5.85 0.57
C LEU A 202 -30.53 4.41 0.94
N LEU A 203 -29.56 3.69 1.51
CA LEU A 203 -29.85 2.40 2.15
C LEU A 203 -30.75 2.63 3.36
N LYS A 204 -31.92 1.98 3.37
CA LYS A 204 -32.74 1.87 4.57
C LYS A 204 -32.08 0.84 5.48
N HIS A 205 -31.54 1.30 6.60
CA HIS A 205 -31.07 0.41 7.66
C HIS A 205 -32.27 0.06 8.53
N GLU A 206 -32.71 -1.19 8.45
CA GLU A 206 -33.60 -1.71 9.50
C GLU A 206 -32.79 -1.81 10.79
N PRO A 207 -33.32 -1.32 11.92
CA PRO A 207 -32.66 -1.50 13.20
C PRO A 207 -32.50 -3.01 13.45
N PRO A 208 -31.38 -3.46 14.04
CA PRO A 208 -31.20 -4.87 14.36
C PRO A 208 -32.36 -5.30 15.25
N HIS A 209 -33.12 -6.31 14.81
CA HIS A 209 -34.18 -6.92 15.60
C HIS A 209 -33.56 -7.39 16.91
N ALA A 210 -33.94 -6.75 18.02
CA ALA A 210 -33.55 -7.24 19.35
C ALA A 210 -34.23 -8.59 19.54
N ALA A 211 -33.43 -9.64 19.72
CA ALA A 211 -33.85 -10.97 20.16
C ALA A 211 -33.46 -11.11 21.64
#